data_AF-A0A5B8UKP8-F1
#
_entry.id   AF-A0A5B8UKP8-F1
#
_cell.length_a   1.000
_cell.length_b   1.000
_cell.length_c   1.000
_cell.angle_alpha   90.00
_cell.angle_beta   90.00
_cell.angle_gamma   90.00
#
_symmetry.space_group_name_H-M   'P 1'
#
loop_
_entity.id
_entity.type
_entity.pdbx_description
1 polymer ?
#
loop_
_entity_poly.entity_id
_entity_poly.type
_entity_poly.pdbx_seq_one_letter_code
_entity_poly.pdbx_strand_id
1 'polypeptide(L)'
;MQPLPELVKGLEVLKLFLKYYDFAFDKYENGKGSGGQFSVVTFKKNNKKFILGYRYSIGYVIYQCDESQVSHDFYLNGLGFAEQKQFPDFQSDDKLLAFHHVLHDFQYLINDFFAGECLQLKFLAKQQMEQLEERIRKSKEEGKYQFDRLKIERARQAFKKKDYHQCYETYRGIEYREILTELDKKTIAYCRKHIHD
;
A
#
# COMPACT_ATOMS: atom_id res chain seq x y z
N MET A 1 9.33 16.71 25.11
CA MET A 1 7.85 16.58 25.02
C MET A 1 7.43 15.29 25.71
N GLN A 2 6.26 15.29 26.34
CA GLN A 2 5.64 14.06 26.86
C GLN A 2 4.95 13.29 25.70
N PRO A 3 4.84 11.96 25.78
CA PRO A 3 4.01 11.19 24.86
C PRO A 3 2.53 11.56 25.00
N LEU A 4 1.74 11.32 23.96
CA LEU A 4 0.30 11.58 23.99
C LEU A 4 -0.39 10.67 25.05
N PRO A 5 -1.32 11.17 25.87
CA PRO A 5 -1.92 10.39 26.97
C PRO A 5 -2.56 9.07 26.54
N GLU A 6 -3.14 9.04 25.34
CA GLU A 6 -3.78 7.89 24.73
C GLU A 6 -2.75 6.81 24.35
N LEU A 7 -1.56 7.21 23.90
CA LEU A 7 -0.44 6.30 23.65
C LEU A 7 0.02 5.64 24.94
N VAL A 8 0.09 6.38 26.05
CA VAL A 8 0.49 5.82 27.35
C VAL A 8 -0.47 4.72 27.77
N LYS A 9 -1.79 4.97 27.72
CA LYS A 9 -2.82 3.96 28.03
C LYS A 9 -2.78 2.76 27.07
N GLY A 10 -2.64 3.01 25.77
CA GLY A 10 -2.53 1.96 24.77
C GLY A 10 -1.32 1.04 25.00
N LEU A 11 -0.20 1.59 25.46
CA LEU A 11 0.99 0.80 25.77
C LEU A 11 0.86 -0.04 27.04
N GLU A 12 -0.03 0.30 27.98
CA GLU A 12 -0.32 -0.56 29.14
C GLU A 12 -0.92 -1.90 28.70
N VAL A 13 -1.70 -1.92 27.62
CA VAL A 13 -2.23 -3.14 26.97
C VAL A 13 -1.08 -4.05 26.51
N LEU A 14 -0.09 -3.49 25.79
CA LEU A 14 1.04 -4.25 25.25
C LEU A 14 2.08 -4.64 26.32
N LYS A 15 2.16 -3.88 27.41
CA LYS A 15 3.26 -3.91 28.40
C LYS A 15 3.48 -5.28 29.04
N LEU A 16 2.42 -6.00 29.39
CA LEU A 16 2.56 -7.31 30.05
C LEU A 16 3.18 -8.36 29.11
N PHE A 17 2.75 -8.40 27.85
CA PHE A 17 3.28 -9.30 26.83
C PHE A 17 4.73 -8.95 26.48
N LEU A 18 5.02 -7.66 26.21
CA LEU A 18 6.38 -7.21 25.90
C LEU A 18 7.35 -7.53 27.04
N LYS A 19 6.93 -7.31 28.30
CA LYS A 19 7.72 -7.68 29.48
C LYS A 19 7.95 -9.20 29.58
N TYR A 20 6.93 -10.02 29.30
CA TYR A 20 7.04 -11.49 29.35
C TYR A 20 8.08 -12.03 28.37
N TYR A 21 8.25 -11.38 27.21
CA TYR A 21 9.31 -11.70 26.24
C TYR A 21 10.58 -10.85 26.38
N ASP A 22 10.85 -10.24 27.54
CA ASP A 22 12.04 -9.41 27.84
C ASP A 22 12.25 -8.17 26.95
N PHE A 23 11.20 -7.66 26.30
CA PHE A 23 11.29 -6.38 25.58
C PHE A 23 11.19 -5.21 26.56
N ALA A 24 12.33 -4.56 26.80
CA ALA A 24 12.43 -3.36 27.62
C ALA A 24 12.09 -2.10 26.81
N PHE A 25 11.57 -1.07 27.46
CA PHE A 25 11.44 0.26 26.85
C PHE A 25 12.83 0.84 26.53
N ASP A 26 13.01 1.36 25.32
CA ASP A 26 14.27 1.95 24.83
C ASP A 26 14.18 3.47 24.80
N LYS A 27 13.22 4.02 24.05
CA LYS A 27 13.05 5.48 23.88
C LYS A 27 11.66 5.91 23.41
N TYR A 28 11.37 7.19 23.67
CA TYR A 28 10.32 7.96 23.03
C TYR A 28 10.92 9.05 22.15
N GLU A 29 10.37 9.21 20.96
CA GLU A 29 10.64 10.34 20.07
C GLU A 29 9.34 11.07 19.81
N ASN A 30 9.40 12.40 19.69
CA ASN A 30 8.22 13.23 19.42
C ASN A 30 8.56 14.21 18.29
N GLY A 31 7.62 14.42 17.38
CA GLY A 31 7.79 15.32 16.25
C GLY A 31 6.48 15.97 15.82
N LYS A 32 6.57 16.86 14.83
CA LYS A 32 5.44 17.55 14.21
C LYS A 32 5.60 17.49 12.70
N GLY A 33 4.56 17.09 11.99
CA GLY A 33 4.49 17.09 10.53
C GLY A 33 3.22 17.77 10.02
N SER A 34 2.97 17.67 8.71
CA SER A 34 1.74 18.18 8.08
C SER A 34 0.46 17.60 8.69
N GLY A 35 0.49 16.34 9.12
CA GLY A 35 -0.59 15.66 9.84
C GLY A 35 -0.55 15.83 11.37
N GLY A 36 0.01 16.93 11.89
CA GLY A 36 0.03 17.25 13.32
C GLY A 36 1.20 16.64 14.11
N GLN A 37 1.04 16.59 15.44
CA GLN A 37 2.02 15.99 16.35
C GLN A 37 2.01 14.46 16.24
N PHE A 38 3.19 13.86 16.38
CA PHE A 38 3.36 12.41 16.42
C PHE A 38 4.35 12.02 17.52
N SER A 39 4.16 10.81 18.04
CA SER A 39 5.06 10.15 18.98
C SER A 39 5.50 8.81 18.37
N VAL A 40 6.75 8.43 18.59
CA VAL A 40 7.28 7.10 18.25
C VAL A 40 7.80 6.48 19.54
N VAL A 41 7.48 5.21 19.76
CA VAL A 41 7.95 4.43 20.91
C VAL A 41 8.73 3.22 20.42
N THR A 42 9.86 2.96 21.06
CA THR A 42 10.72 1.80 20.77
C THR A 42 10.86 0.93 22.01
N PHE A 43 10.69 -0.38 21.83
CA PHE A 43 11.05 -1.42 22.79
C PHE A 43 12.15 -2.31 22.19
N LYS A 44 13.01 -2.88 23.03
CA LYS A 44 14.26 -3.54 22.65
C LYS A 44 14.48 -4.83 23.43
N LYS A 45 14.97 -5.87 22.74
CA LYS A 45 15.58 -7.07 23.33
C LYS A 45 16.80 -7.47 22.49
N ASN A 46 18.00 -7.41 23.06
CA ASN A 46 19.25 -7.73 22.36
C ASN A 46 19.36 -6.97 21.02
N ASN A 47 19.36 -7.68 19.89
CA ASN A 47 19.39 -7.17 18.53
C ASN A 47 18.00 -6.84 17.93
N LYS A 48 16.91 -7.11 18.65
CA LYS A 48 15.53 -6.91 18.20
C LYS A 48 14.94 -5.59 18.71
N LYS A 49 14.10 -4.97 17.89
CA LYS A 49 13.28 -3.81 18.28
C LYS A 49 11.83 -3.97 17.81
N PHE A 50 10.90 -3.57 18.67
CA PHE A 50 9.50 -3.33 18.34
C PHE A 50 9.27 -1.81 18.36
N ILE A 51 8.79 -1.25 17.26
CA ILE A 51 8.66 0.20 17.07
C ILE A 51 7.21 0.51 16.67
N LEU A 52 6.58 1.45 17.37
CA LEU A 52 5.20 1.87 17.13
C LEU A 52 5.15 3.39 16.94
N GLY A 53 4.57 3.83 15.82
CA GLY A 53 4.30 5.24 15.53
C GLY A 53 2.84 5.58 15.83
N TYR A 54 2.61 6.71 16.52
CA TYR A 54 1.30 7.13 17.00
C TYR A 54 1.02 8.61 16.73
N ARG A 55 -0.24 8.94 16.41
CA ARG A 55 -0.76 10.31 16.25
C ARG A 55 -2.08 10.45 17.00
N TYR A 56 -3.20 10.45 16.29
CA TYR A 56 -4.56 10.24 16.80
C TYR A 56 -4.95 8.75 16.84
N SER A 57 -4.10 7.89 16.26
CA SER A 57 -4.19 6.43 16.21
C SER A 57 -2.79 5.85 16.04
N ILE A 58 -2.66 4.52 16.11
CA ILE A 58 -1.48 3.82 15.60
C ILE A 58 -1.38 4.14 14.09
N GLY A 59 -0.23 4.66 13.66
CA GLY A 59 0.05 5.00 12.26
C GLY A 59 0.97 4.00 11.57
N TYR A 60 1.81 3.31 12.33
CA TYR A 60 2.59 2.16 11.86
C TYR A 60 3.07 1.32 13.05
N VAL A 61 3.32 0.04 12.77
CA VAL A 61 4.03 -0.89 13.66
C VAL A 61 5.13 -1.55 12.83
N ILE A 62 6.34 -1.58 13.37
CA ILE A 62 7.56 -2.08 12.71
C ILE A 62 8.27 -3.04 13.65
N TYR A 63 8.72 -4.16 13.08
CA TYR A 63 9.57 -5.14 13.73
C TYR A 63 10.96 -5.07 13.11
N GLN A 64 12.00 -5.00 13.95
CA GLN A 64 13.40 -4.95 13.53
C GLN A 64 14.18 -6.08 14.20
N CYS A 65 15.07 -6.73 13.46
CA CYS A 65 16.12 -7.60 13.99
C CYS A 65 17.43 -7.27 13.27
N ASP A 66 18.48 -7.03 14.05
CA ASP A 66 19.75 -6.50 13.56
C ASP A 66 19.50 -5.22 12.73
N GLU A 67 19.91 -5.19 11.46
CA GLU A 67 19.71 -4.07 10.53
C GLU A 67 18.40 -4.19 9.71
N SER A 68 17.71 -5.33 9.79
CA SER A 68 16.53 -5.65 8.98
C SER A 68 15.25 -5.10 9.63
N GLN A 69 14.31 -4.54 8.85
CA GLN A 69 13.00 -4.08 9.35
C GLN A 69 11.81 -4.44 8.43
N VAL A 70 10.65 -4.69 9.04
CA VAL A 70 9.41 -5.09 8.35
C VAL A 70 8.20 -4.41 9.00
N SER A 71 7.23 -3.95 8.20
CA SER A 71 5.96 -3.45 8.75
C SER A 71 5.07 -4.60 9.21
N HIS A 72 4.18 -4.33 10.16
CA HIS A 72 3.30 -5.34 10.74
C HIS A 72 2.47 -6.11 9.71
N ASP A 73 1.81 -5.40 8.79
CA ASP A 73 1.05 -6.00 7.69
C ASP A 73 1.92 -6.91 6.82
N PHE A 74 3.10 -6.43 6.41
CA PHE A 74 3.99 -7.24 5.59
C PHE A 74 4.47 -8.48 6.34
N TYR A 75 4.82 -8.36 7.63
CA TYR A 75 5.38 -9.47 8.39
C TYR A 75 4.37 -10.61 8.55
N LEU A 76 3.14 -10.29 8.98
CA LEU A 76 2.08 -11.29 9.14
C LEU A 76 1.70 -11.89 7.77
N ASN A 77 1.54 -11.07 6.74
CA ASN A 77 1.21 -11.56 5.39
C ASN A 77 2.29 -12.51 4.84
N GLY A 78 3.57 -12.14 4.94
CA GLY A 78 4.70 -12.95 4.46
C GLY A 78 4.97 -14.22 5.28
N LEU A 79 4.32 -14.37 6.44
CA LEU A 79 4.31 -15.58 7.25
C LEU A 79 3.04 -16.43 7.02
N GLY A 80 2.12 -16.00 6.15
CA GLY A 80 0.85 -16.69 5.87
C GLY A 80 -0.31 -16.34 6.81
N PHE A 81 -0.19 -15.25 7.58
CA PHE A 81 -1.17 -14.83 8.59
C PHE A 81 -2.07 -13.65 8.15
N ALA A 82 -2.27 -13.47 6.84
CA ALA A 82 -3.00 -12.33 6.27
C ALA A 82 -4.48 -12.27 6.69
N GLU A 83 -5.12 -13.42 6.94
CA GLU A 83 -6.55 -13.55 7.27
C GLU A 83 -6.79 -13.66 8.79
N GLN A 84 -5.73 -13.78 9.59
CA GLN A 84 -5.78 -14.00 11.03
C GLN A 84 -5.43 -12.74 11.83
N LYS A 85 -4.77 -11.77 11.18
CA LYS A 85 -4.42 -10.49 11.79
C LYS A 85 -5.65 -9.59 11.99
N GLN A 86 -5.77 -8.98 13.17
CA GLN A 86 -6.83 -8.05 13.52
C GLN A 86 -6.46 -6.60 13.17
N PHE A 87 -5.17 -6.26 13.12
CA PHE A 87 -4.71 -4.98 12.57
C PHE A 87 -4.74 -5.06 11.02
N PRO A 88 -5.36 -4.10 10.30
CA PRO A 88 -5.24 -2.67 10.54
C PRO A 88 -6.57 -1.96 10.82
N ASP A 89 -6.68 -1.40 12.03
CA ASP A 89 -7.81 -0.56 12.42
C ASP A 89 -7.75 0.82 11.78
N PHE A 90 -8.52 1.01 10.70
CA PHE A 90 -8.78 2.33 10.17
C PHE A 90 -9.76 3.10 11.08
N GLN A 91 -9.22 4.03 11.87
CA GLN A 91 -9.96 5.10 12.57
C GLN A 91 -11.14 4.64 13.46
N SER A 92 -10.86 3.83 14.49
CA SER A 92 -11.82 3.58 15.58
C SER A 92 -11.95 4.78 16.54
N ASP A 93 -13.14 4.99 17.12
CA ASP A 93 -13.36 5.89 18.25
C ASP A 93 -12.77 5.34 19.56
N ASP A 94 -12.77 4.01 19.73
CA ASP A 94 -11.97 3.36 20.76
C ASP A 94 -10.48 3.41 20.38
N LYS A 95 -9.74 4.30 21.03
CA LYS A 95 -8.31 4.51 20.81
C LYS A 95 -7.44 3.38 21.37
N LEU A 96 -8.01 2.48 22.18
CA LEU A 96 -7.32 1.31 22.74
C LEU A 96 -7.53 0.05 21.90
N LEU A 97 -8.60 -0.03 21.09
CA LEU A 97 -8.91 -1.20 20.25
C LEU A 97 -7.71 -1.64 19.40
N ALA A 98 -7.08 -0.70 18.70
CA ALA A 98 -5.91 -0.96 17.86
C ALA A 98 -4.71 -1.55 18.63
N PHE A 99 -4.57 -1.25 19.93
CA PHE A 99 -3.54 -1.87 20.77
C PHE A 99 -3.92 -3.30 21.18
N HIS A 100 -5.21 -3.58 21.40
CA HIS A 100 -5.69 -4.96 21.64
C HIS A 100 -5.53 -5.83 20.39
N HIS A 101 -5.78 -5.29 19.19
CA HIS A 101 -5.55 -5.99 17.93
C HIS A 101 -4.06 -6.26 17.67
N VAL A 102 -3.17 -5.28 17.93
CA VAL A 102 -1.71 -5.52 17.89
C VAL A 102 -1.27 -6.57 18.91
N LEU A 103 -1.86 -6.60 20.11
CA LEU A 103 -1.59 -7.62 21.14
C LEU A 103 -2.06 -9.02 20.72
N HIS A 104 -3.24 -9.12 20.09
CA HIS A 104 -3.72 -10.36 19.51
C HIS A 104 -2.74 -10.88 18.45
N ASP A 105 -2.34 -10.01 17.54
CA ASP A 105 -1.50 -10.37 16.39
C ASP A 105 -0.08 -10.77 16.79
N PHE A 106 0.40 -10.33 17.96
CA PHE A 106 1.66 -10.81 18.54
C PHE A 106 1.68 -12.32 18.75
N GLN A 107 0.54 -13.00 18.95
CA GLN A 107 0.47 -14.45 19.14
C GLN A 107 1.08 -15.21 17.95
N TYR A 108 0.84 -14.74 16.73
CA TYR A 108 1.39 -15.34 15.50
C TYR A 108 2.89 -15.09 15.33
N LEU A 109 3.42 -14.07 16.01
CA LEU A 109 4.83 -13.66 15.97
C LEU A 109 5.66 -14.21 17.13
N ILE A 110 5.07 -14.98 18.05
CA ILE A 110 5.78 -15.58 19.21
C ILE A 110 6.99 -16.40 18.73
N ASN A 111 6.76 -17.38 17.85
CA ASN A 111 7.78 -18.36 17.50
C ASN A 111 8.87 -17.83 16.55
N ASP A 112 8.62 -16.72 15.82
CA ASP A 112 9.62 -16.14 14.91
C ASP A 112 10.27 -14.86 15.46
N PHE A 113 9.46 -13.91 15.92
CA PHE A 113 9.94 -12.60 16.38
C PHE A 113 10.27 -12.59 17.88
N PHE A 114 9.34 -12.95 18.76
CA PHE A 114 9.53 -12.72 20.20
C PHE A 114 10.48 -13.74 20.85
N ALA A 115 10.24 -15.03 20.60
CA ALA A 115 11.04 -16.15 21.13
C ALA A 115 12.05 -16.73 20.11
N GLY A 116 11.78 -16.61 18.80
CA GLY A 116 12.64 -17.16 17.75
C GLY A 116 13.95 -16.42 17.50
N GLU A 117 14.72 -16.83 16.51
CA GLU A 117 16.01 -16.21 16.14
C GLU A 117 15.88 -15.13 15.04
N CYS A 118 14.67 -14.86 14.54
CA CYS A 118 14.39 -13.84 13.53
C CYS A 118 15.23 -13.96 12.23
N LEU A 119 15.54 -15.17 11.76
CA LEU A 119 16.36 -15.40 10.55
C LEU A 119 15.56 -15.24 9.22
N GLN A 120 15.73 -14.23 8.38
CA GLN A 120 16.09 -12.82 8.63
C GLN A 120 14.78 -12.00 8.58
N LEU A 121 14.07 -11.79 9.71
CA LEU A 121 12.65 -11.36 9.81
C LEU A 121 11.72 -12.09 8.82
N LYS A 122 11.60 -13.41 9.02
CA LYS A 122 11.78 -14.46 8.00
C LYS A 122 11.85 -13.99 6.53
N PHE A 123 13.09 -13.81 6.07
CA PHE A 123 13.48 -13.28 4.75
C PHE A 123 12.75 -11.97 4.38
N LEU A 124 12.60 -11.10 5.38
CA LEU A 124 11.95 -9.79 5.36
C LEU A 124 10.56 -9.79 4.74
N ALA A 125 9.62 -10.40 5.47
CA ALA A 125 8.26 -10.64 4.98
C ALA A 125 8.28 -11.30 3.60
N LYS A 126 9.13 -12.34 3.50
CA LYS A 126 9.57 -13.06 2.30
C LYS A 126 8.74 -12.75 1.07
N GLN A 127 9.26 -11.85 0.23
CA GLN A 127 8.58 -11.38 -0.98
C GLN A 127 8.25 -9.86 -0.90
N GLN A 128 7.92 -9.35 0.30
CA GLN A 128 6.96 -8.23 0.56
C GLN A 128 5.73 -8.19 -0.37
N MET A 129 5.46 -9.36 -0.94
CA MET A 129 4.19 -10.06 -1.01
C MET A 129 4.08 -11.09 -2.16
N GLU A 130 5.15 -11.39 -2.94
CA GLU A 130 5.04 -11.90 -4.35
C GLU A 130 4.09 -11.00 -5.19
N GLN A 131 4.20 -9.75 -4.75
CA GLN A 131 3.35 -8.59 -4.79
C GLN A 131 4.23 -7.53 -4.06
N LEU A 132 3.99 -6.24 -4.18
CA LEU A 132 3.00 -5.61 -5.01
C LEU A 132 3.40 -5.57 -6.51
N GLU A 133 4.33 -6.46 -6.90
CA GLU A 133 4.55 -7.01 -8.25
C GLU A 133 3.28 -7.06 -9.11
N GLU A 134 2.23 -7.75 -8.63
CA GLU A 134 0.96 -7.85 -9.39
C GLU A 134 0.20 -6.51 -9.50
N ARG A 135 0.32 -5.60 -8.50
CA ARG A 135 -0.24 -4.23 -8.60
C ARG A 135 0.42 -3.43 -9.72
N ILE A 136 1.68 -3.70 -10.01
CA ILE A 136 2.44 -3.08 -11.10
C ILE A 136 2.07 -3.72 -12.45
N ARG A 137 1.77 -5.02 -12.47
CA ARG A 137 1.41 -5.75 -13.70
C ARG A 137 0.08 -5.29 -14.30
N LYS A 138 -0.97 -5.13 -13.49
CA LYS A 138 -2.29 -4.68 -13.99
C LYS A 138 -2.37 -3.19 -14.33
N SER A 139 -1.67 -2.34 -13.58
CA SER A 139 -1.54 -0.91 -13.91
C SER A 139 -1.02 -0.68 -15.35
N LYS A 140 -0.11 -1.56 -15.83
CA LYS A 140 0.33 -1.58 -17.23
C LYS A 140 -0.75 -2.00 -18.23
N GLU A 141 -1.55 -3.01 -17.93
CA GLU A 141 -2.62 -3.49 -18.83
C GLU A 141 -3.74 -2.45 -18.99
N GLU A 142 -4.08 -1.75 -17.90
CA GLU A 142 -5.13 -0.74 -17.85
C GLU A 142 -4.71 0.58 -18.50
N GLY A 143 -3.45 1.00 -18.31
CA GLY A 143 -2.88 2.15 -19.00
C GLY A 143 -2.64 1.93 -20.50
N LYS A 144 -2.40 0.68 -20.93
CA LYS A 144 -1.93 0.32 -22.30
C LYS A 144 -2.73 1.00 -23.41
N TYR A 145 -4.06 0.93 -23.35
CA TYR A 145 -4.94 1.42 -24.41
C TYR A 145 -5.59 2.76 -24.08
N GLN A 146 -5.27 3.38 -22.94
CA GLN A 146 -6.01 4.53 -22.42
C GLN A 146 -5.94 5.74 -23.36
N PHE A 147 -4.75 6.07 -23.87
CA PHE A 147 -4.56 7.20 -24.79
C PHE A 147 -5.15 6.96 -26.17
N ASP A 148 -5.04 5.76 -26.74
CA ASP A 148 -5.63 5.47 -28.05
C ASP A 148 -7.16 5.40 -27.98
N ARG A 149 -7.75 4.93 -26.87
CA ARG A 149 -9.20 5.08 -26.63
C ARG A 149 -9.63 6.56 -26.62
N LEU A 150 -8.82 7.45 -26.04
CA LEU A 150 -9.07 8.90 -26.10
C LEU A 150 -8.90 9.46 -27.52
N LYS A 151 -7.94 8.98 -28.33
CA LYS A 151 -7.80 9.34 -29.75
C LYS A 151 -9.01 8.85 -30.57
N ILE A 152 -9.47 7.62 -30.36
CA ILE A 152 -10.67 7.06 -31.01
C ILE A 152 -11.89 7.94 -30.72
N GLU A 153 -12.14 8.30 -29.46
CA GLU A 153 -13.27 9.18 -29.11
C GLU A 153 -13.12 10.59 -29.70
N ARG A 154 -11.90 11.17 -29.74
CA ARG A 154 -11.65 12.44 -30.43
C ARG A 154 -11.92 12.33 -31.94
N ALA A 155 -11.48 11.25 -32.59
CA ALA A 155 -11.73 11.02 -34.00
C ALA A 155 -13.23 10.83 -34.30
N ARG A 156 -13.96 10.10 -33.44
CA ARG A 156 -15.43 9.95 -33.52
C ARG A 156 -16.14 11.29 -33.32
N GLN A 157 -15.64 12.17 -32.45
CA GLN A 157 -16.20 13.51 -32.26
C GLN A 157 -15.92 14.43 -33.46
N ALA A 158 -14.71 14.40 -34.03
CA ALA A 158 -14.38 15.11 -35.27
C ALA A 158 -15.30 14.63 -36.43
N PHE A 159 -15.52 13.31 -36.53
CA PHE A 159 -16.46 12.73 -37.50
C PHE A 159 -17.90 13.25 -37.33
N LYS A 160 -18.42 13.27 -36.09
CA LYS A 160 -19.76 13.84 -35.79
C LYS A 160 -19.87 15.32 -36.15
N LYS A 161 -18.76 16.08 -36.06
CA LYS A 161 -18.66 17.49 -36.49
C LYS A 161 -18.43 17.66 -38.00
N LYS A 162 -18.34 16.57 -38.76
CA LYS A 162 -17.97 16.52 -40.19
C LYS A 162 -16.57 17.03 -40.52
N ASP A 163 -15.68 17.11 -39.53
CA ASP A 163 -14.26 17.37 -39.75
C ASP A 163 -13.56 16.06 -40.12
N TYR A 164 -13.68 15.68 -41.40
CA TYR A 164 -13.16 14.42 -41.91
C TYR A 164 -11.62 14.40 -41.93
N HIS A 165 -10.98 15.55 -42.18
CA HIS A 165 -9.53 15.67 -42.18
C HIS A 165 -8.94 15.43 -40.78
N GLN A 166 -9.43 16.15 -39.75
CA GLN A 166 -9.01 15.92 -38.38
C GLN A 166 -9.36 14.51 -37.90
N CYS A 167 -10.52 13.98 -38.28
CA CYS A 167 -10.93 12.61 -37.98
C CYS A 167 -9.91 11.58 -38.51
N TYR A 168 -9.56 11.68 -39.79
CA TYR A 168 -8.64 10.75 -40.46
C TYR A 168 -7.22 10.83 -39.89
N GLU A 169 -6.67 12.04 -39.72
CA GLU A 169 -5.33 12.22 -39.14
C GLU A 169 -5.29 11.76 -37.66
N THR A 170 -6.36 11.96 -36.89
CA THR A 170 -6.46 11.42 -35.51
C THR A 170 -6.49 9.88 -35.52
N TYR A 171 -7.19 9.24 -36.47
CA TYR A 171 -7.17 7.79 -36.62
C TYR A 171 -5.81 7.26 -37.11
N ARG A 172 -5.09 7.99 -37.97
CA ARG A 172 -3.73 7.63 -38.41
C ARG A 172 -2.74 7.59 -37.25
N GLY A 173 -2.94 8.44 -36.25
CA GLY A 173 -2.13 8.51 -35.02
C GLY A 173 -2.44 7.46 -33.95
N ILE A 174 -3.29 6.47 -34.21
CA ILE A 174 -3.55 5.34 -33.30
C ILE A 174 -2.51 4.25 -33.53
N GLU A 175 -1.93 3.79 -32.42
CA GLU A 175 -0.82 2.84 -32.36
C GLU A 175 -1.36 1.40 -32.29
N TYR A 176 -2.29 1.14 -31.36
CA TYR A 176 -2.94 -0.16 -31.19
C TYR A 176 -4.15 -0.29 -32.13
N ARG A 177 -3.94 -0.87 -33.31
CA ARG A 177 -5.03 -1.04 -34.30
C ARG A 177 -5.98 -2.18 -33.98
N GLU A 178 -5.61 -3.09 -33.08
CA GLU A 178 -6.47 -4.18 -32.59
C GLU A 178 -7.68 -3.69 -31.78
N ILE A 179 -7.62 -2.47 -31.22
CA ILE A 179 -8.76 -1.87 -30.50
C ILE A 179 -9.72 -1.07 -31.41
N LEU A 180 -9.45 -0.99 -32.72
CA LEU A 180 -10.35 -0.34 -33.69
C LEU A 180 -11.53 -1.27 -34.02
N THR A 181 -12.75 -0.78 -33.81
CA THR A 181 -13.97 -1.50 -34.18
C THR A 181 -14.19 -1.50 -35.69
N GLU A 182 -15.06 -2.39 -36.18
CA GLU A 182 -15.50 -2.36 -37.58
C GLU A 182 -16.20 -1.05 -37.97
N LEU A 183 -16.81 -0.33 -37.01
CA LEU A 183 -17.35 0.99 -37.24
C LEU A 183 -16.21 2.01 -37.48
N ASP A 184 -15.16 1.98 -36.66
CA ASP A 184 -14.00 2.88 -36.83
C ASP A 184 -13.31 2.64 -38.18
N LYS A 185 -13.13 1.37 -38.58
CA LYS A 185 -12.57 1.00 -39.89
C LYS A 185 -13.43 1.55 -41.05
N LYS A 186 -14.76 1.45 -40.95
CA LYS A 186 -15.69 2.07 -41.91
C LYS A 186 -15.61 3.60 -41.91
N THR A 187 -15.49 4.22 -40.73
CA THR A 187 -15.31 5.67 -40.58
C THR A 187 -14.02 6.16 -41.24
N ILE A 188 -12.89 5.47 -41.04
CA ILE A 188 -11.60 5.79 -41.70
C ILE A 188 -11.74 5.71 -43.22
N ALA A 189 -12.38 4.64 -43.73
CA ALA A 189 -12.60 4.45 -45.16
C ALA A 189 -13.53 5.52 -45.77
N TYR A 190 -14.52 6.01 -45.01
CA TYR A 190 -15.38 7.12 -45.42
C TYR A 190 -14.58 8.44 -45.46
N CYS A 191 -13.84 8.77 -44.39
CA CYS A 191 -13.07 10.02 -44.32
C CYS A 191 -12.04 10.10 -45.46
N ARG A 192 -11.32 9.00 -45.73
CA ARG A 192 -10.33 8.95 -46.82
C ARG A 192 -10.91 9.28 -48.20
N LYS A 193 -12.20 9.05 -48.43
CA LYS A 193 -12.88 9.47 -49.67
C LYS A 193 -13.18 10.97 -49.67
N HIS A 194 -13.71 11.49 -48.57
CA HIS A 194 -14.18 12.89 -48.44
C HIS A 194 -13.09 13.88 -47.98
N ILE A 195 -11.81 13.55 -48.20
CA ILE A 195 -10.64 14.45 -48.01
C ILE A 195 -9.97 14.76 -49.36
N HIS A 196 -10.40 14.08 -50.43
CA HIS A 196 -9.93 14.27 -51.80
C HIS A 196 -11.00 14.87 -52.74
N ASP A 197 -12.14 15.26 -52.17
CA ASP A 197 -13.20 16.08 -52.75
C ASP A 197 -13.21 17.47 -52.07
#